data_AF-A0A0V8JHJ2-F1
#
_entry.id   AF-A0A0V8JHJ2-F1
#
_cell.length_a   1.000
_cell.length_b   1.000
_cell.length_c   1.000
_cell.angle_alpha   90.00
_cell.angle_beta   90.00
_cell.angle_gamma   90.00
#
_symmetry.space_group_name_H-M   'P 1'
#
loop_
_entity.id
_entity.type
_entity.pdbx_description
1 polymer ?
#
loop_
_entity_poly.entity_id
_entity_poly.type
_entity_poly.pdbx_seq_one_letter_code
_entity_poly.pdbx_strand_id
1 'polypeptide(L)'
;MFKKLMVILLLITCFFLLFQWDVKQGYKKYTKAHPYRETTAYTGKLTMFPEGSKLYTSLLTDMKQAESYIYLQFFIFRDDPISMKFIELLK
;
A
#
# COMPACT_ATOMS: atom_id res chain seq x y z
N MET A 1 36.29 -21.95 -32.33
CA MET A 1 34.88 -21.60 -32.04
C MET A 1 34.42 -22.14 -30.68
N PHE A 2 34.64 -23.44 -30.40
CA PHE A 2 34.23 -24.09 -29.14
C PHE A 2 34.78 -23.45 -27.84
N LYS A 3 36.06 -23.06 -27.81
CA LYS A 3 36.65 -22.36 -26.64
C LYS A 3 35.97 -21.03 -26.34
N LYS A 4 35.58 -20.27 -27.37
CA LYS A 4 34.85 -18.99 -27.20
C LYS A 4 33.44 -19.24 -26.66
N LEU A 5 32.76 -20.27 -27.15
CA LEU A 5 31.44 -20.68 -26.65
C LEU A 5 31.48 -21.09 -25.18
N MET A 6 32.52 -21.83 -24.77
CA MET A 6 32.70 -22.24 -23.37
C MET A 6 32.94 -21.05 -22.44
N VAL A 7 33.72 -20.05 -22.88
CA VAL A 7 33.94 -18.81 -22.13
C VAL A 7 32.64 -18.01 -21.99
N ILE A 8 31.85 -17.89 -23.06
CA ILE A 8 30.55 -17.19 -23.02
C ILE A 8 29.60 -17.89 -22.03
N LEU A 9 29.51 -19.21 -22.06
CA LEU A 9 28.67 -19.98 -21.14
C LEU A 9 29.10 -19.75 -19.69
N LEU A 10 30.40 -19.79 -19.40
CA LEU A 10 30.94 -19.52 -18.07
C LEU A 10 30.55 -18.12 -17.58
N LEU A 11 30.69 -17.10 -18.42
CA LEU A 11 30.33 -15.72 -18.06
C LEU A 11 28.84 -15.58 -17.75
N ILE A 12 27.98 -16.22 -18.53
CA ILE A 12 26.53 -16.24 -18.30
C ILE A 12 26.23 -16.91 -16.96
N THR A 13 26.84 -18.07 -16.67
CA THR A 13 26.66 -18.75 -15.38
C THR A 13 27.14 -17.89 -14.22
N CYS A 14 28.31 -17.27 -14.31
CA CYS A 14 28.81 -16.35 -13.29
C CYS A 14 27.87 -15.16 -13.08
N PHE A 15 27.31 -14.58 -14.15
CA PHE A 15 26.36 -13.49 -14.07
C PHE A 15 25.10 -13.89 -13.28
N PHE A 16 24.52 -15.06 -13.58
CA PHE A 16 23.36 -15.55 -12.83
C PHE A 16 23.68 -15.82 -11.36
N LEU A 17 24.86 -16.36 -11.05
CA LEU A 17 25.27 -16.59 -9.66
C LEU A 17 25.42 -15.27 -8.88
N LEU A 18 26.03 -14.25 -9.50
CA LEU A 18 26.16 -12.92 -8.90
C LEU A 18 24.79 -12.28 -8.68
N PHE A 19 23.88 -12.40 -9.64
CA PHE A 19 22.52 -11.86 -9.52
C PHE A 19 21.74 -12.54 -8.38
N GLN A 20 21.82 -13.86 -8.27
CA GLN A 20 21.18 -14.60 -7.18
C GLN A 20 21.75 -14.21 -5.81
N TRP A 21 23.07 -14.00 -5.73
CA TRP A 21 23.71 -13.54 -4.51
C TRP A 21 23.25 -12.14 -4.11
N ASP A 22 23.20 -11.20 -5.07
CA ASP A 22 22.74 -9.83 -4.83
C ASP A 22 21.29 -9.78 -4.33
N VAL A 23 20.37 -10.49 -5.01
CA VAL A 23 18.97 -10.58 -4.60
C VAL A 23 18.84 -11.16 -3.19
N LYS A 24 19.59 -12.22 -2.86
CA LYS A 24 19.56 -12.84 -1.54
C LYS A 24 20.06 -11.91 -0.44
N GLN A 25 21.10 -11.13 -0.74
CA GLN A 25 21.64 -10.13 0.20
C GLN A 25 20.68 -8.96 0.39
N GLY A 26 20.04 -8.49 -0.68
CA GLY A 26 18.97 -7.49 -0.64
C GLY A 26 17.79 -7.94 0.22
N TYR A 27 17.30 -9.17 -0.02
CA TYR A 27 16.23 -9.78 0.78
C TYR A 27 16.61 -9.87 2.26
N LYS A 28 17.82 -10.35 2.58
CA LYS A 28 18.30 -10.45 3.95
C LYS A 28 18.39 -9.09 4.65
N LYS A 29 18.85 -8.06 3.93
CA LYS A 29 18.91 -6.69 4.46
C LYS A 29 17.52 -6.11 4.68
N TYR A 30 16.61 -6.30 3.74
CA TYR A 30 15.23 -5.81 3.82
C TYR A 30 14.48 -6.44 4.98
N THR A 31 14.50 -7.77 5.09
CA THR A 31 13.81 -8.52 6.17
C THR A 31 14.38 -8.22 7.55
N LYS A 32 15.70 -7.96 7.67
CA LYS A 32 16.31 -7.51 8.92
C LYS A 32 15.85 -6.10 9.32
N ALA A 33 15.70 -5.19 8.37
CA ALA A 33 15.23 -3.83 8.63
C ALA A 33 13.70 -3.75 8.82
N HIS A 34 12.95 -4.68 8.22
CA HIS A 34 11.49 -4.76 8.26
C HIS A 34 11.09 -6.13 8.81
N PRO A 35 11.30 -6.39 10.11
CA PRO A 35 10.87 -7.63 10.70
C PRO A 35 9.37 -7.79 10.50
N TYR A 36 8.94 -9.04 10.26
CA TYR A 36 7.52 -9.36 10.21
C TYR A 36 6.86 -8.90 11.51
N ARG A 37 5.85 -8.05 11.39
CA ARG A 37 4.99 -7.64 12.49
C ARG A 37 3.65 -8.31 12.26
N GLU A 38 3.25 -9.16 13.20
CA GLU A 38 1.87 -9.64 13.22
C GLU A 38 0.97 -8.45 13.49
N THR A 39 0.17 -8.08 12.49
CA THR A 39 -0.93 -7.15 12.70
C THR A 39 -1.97 -7.91 13.52
N THR A 40 -2.29 -7.41 14.71
CA THR A 40 -3.35 -7.97 15.55
C THR A 40 -4.65 -8.04 14.76
N ALA A 41 -5.32 -9.20 14.80
CA ALA A 41 -6.65 -9.33 14.23
C ALA A 41 -7.63 -8.50 15.05
N TYR A 42 -8.29 -7.52 14.41
CA TYR A 42 -9.32 -6.72 15.05
C TYR A 42 -10.70 -7.28 14.70
N THR A 43 -11.57 -7.41 15.70
CA THR A 43 -13.00 -7.64 15.47
C THR A 43 -13.69 -6.31 15.23
N GLY A 44 -14.41 -6.19 14.11
CA GLY A 44 -15.11 -4.96 13.75
C GLY A 44 -16.45 -5.24 13.08
N LYS A 45 -17.27 -4.20 12.95
CA LYS A 45 -18.49 -4.25 12.13
C LYS A 45 -18.14 -3.76 10.73
N LEU A 46 -18.49 -4.56 9.73
CA LEU A 46 -18.34 -4.21 8.32
C LEU A 46 -19.71 -3.86 7.75
N THR A 47 -19.79 -2.73 7.05
CA THR A 47 -20.96 -2.36 6.26
C THR A 47 -20.52 -2.14 4.82
N MET A 48 -21.17 -2.83 3.89
CA MET A 48 -20.91 -2.70 2.46
C MET A 48 -21.93 -1.74 1.84
N PHE A 49 -21.44 -0.70 1.16
CA PHE A 49 -22.27 0.27 0.45
C PHE A 49 -22.16 0.03 -1.06
N PRO A 50 -23.21 -0.52 -1.71
CA PRO A 50 -23.17 -0.79 -3.15
C PRO A 50 -23.22 0.49 -4.00
N GLU A 51 -23.61 1.62 -3.40
CA GLU A 51 -23.77 2.91 -4.05
C GLU A 51 -22.92 3.95 -3.32
N GLY A 52 -22.17 4.77 -4.08
CA GLY A 52 -21.35 5.84 -3.51
C GLY A 52 -22.15 6.87 -2.72
N SER A 53 -23.39 7.16 -3.11
CA SER A 53 -24.28 8.09 -2.39
C SER A 53 -24.55 7.63 -0.95
N LYS A 54 -24.77 6.33 -0.74
CA LYS A 54 -24.96 5.74 0.59
C LYS A 54 -23.68 5.79 1.42
N LEU A 55 -22.54 5.48 0.80
CA LEU A 55 -21.22 5.60 1.43
C LEU A 55 -20.98 7.02 1.95
N TYR A 56 -21.12 8.03 1.10
CA TYR A 56 -20.85 9.42 1.49
C TYR A 56 -21.87 9.94 2.52
N THR A 57 -23.14 9.51 2.45
CA THR A 57 -24.14 9.87 3.46
C THR A 57 -23.78 9.30 4.83
N SER A 58 -23.38 8.02 4.89
CA SER A 58 -22.93 7.40 6.14
C SER A 58 -21.68 8.10 6.68
N LEU A 59 -20.66 8.29 5.83
CA LEU A 59 -19.39 8.91 6.21
C LEU A 59 -19.57 10.34 6.74
N LEU A 60 -20.38 11.17 6.08
CA LEU A 60 -20.67 12.53 6.56
C LEU A 60 -21.48 12.54 7.86
N THR A 61 -22.30 11.51 8.10
CA THR A 61 -23.03 11.34 9.36
C THR A 61 -22.07 11.00 10.50
N ASP A 62 -21.16 10.05 10.26
CA ASP A 62 -20.15 9.65 11.24
C ASP A 62 -19.22 10.82 11.60
N MET A 63 -18.86 11.65 10.62
CA MET A 63 -18.09 12.88 10.86
C MET A 63 -18.83 13.89 11.74
N LYS A 64 -20.13 14.10 11.51
CA LYS A 64 -20.95 15.01 12.34
C LYS A 64 -21.08 14.54 13.79
N GLN A 65 -21.02 13.24 14.01
CA GLN A 65 -21.18 12.61 15.32
C GLN A 65 -19.83 12.40 16.03
N ALA A 66 -18.70 12.68 15.39
CA ALA A 66 -17.39 12.47 15.97
C ALA A 66 -17.12 13.49 17.10
N GLU A 67 -16.84 12.98 18.30
CA GLU A 67 -16.60 13.83 19.48
C GLU A 67 -15.13 14.17 19.72
N SER A 68 -14.20 13.44 19.10
CA SER A 68 -12.76 13.58 19.39
C SER A 68 -11.90 13.85 18.16
N TYR A 69 -11.76 12.88 17.25
CA TYR A 69 -10.85 12.99 16.12
C TYR A 69 -11.46 12.37 14.87
N ILE A 70 -11.22 13.02 13.73
CA ILE A 70 -11.54 12.51 12.40
C ILE A 70 -10.21 12.30 11.67
N TYR A 71 -9.88 11.05 11.36
CA TYR A 71 -8.74 10.70 10.52
C TYR A 71 -9.24 10.42 9.10
N LEU A 72 -8.90 11.28 8.16
CA LEU A 72 -9.35 11.17 6.77
C LEU A 72 -8.16 11.10 5.83
N GLN A 73 -8.13 10.07 4.98
CA GLN A 73 -7.20 9.98 3.87
C GLN A 73 -7.97 10.09 2.55
N PHE A 74 -7.60 11.09 1.75
CA PHE A 74 -8.22 11.39 0.46
C PHE A 74 -7.13 11.63 -0.59
N PHE A 75 -7.47 11.41 -1.85
CA PHE A 75 -6.55 11.70 -2.97
C PHE A 75 -6.56 13.19 -3.31
N ILE A 76 -7.74 13.76 -3.59
CA ILE A 76 -7.94 15.18 -3.95
C ILE A 76 -9.33 15.65 -3.47
N PHE A 77 -9.44 16.89 -2.98
CA PHE A 77 -10.70 17.64 -2.88
C PHE A 77 -10.84 18.61 -4.04
N ARG A 78 -12.04 18.72 -4.60
CA ARG A 78 -12.34 19.65 -5.70
C ARG A 78 -13.50 20.57 -5.29
N ASP A 79 -13.74 21.61 -6.08
CA ASP A 79 -14.96 22.41 -5.95
C ASP A 79 -16.15 21.64 -6.54
N ASP A 80 -16.63 20.65 -5.79
CA ASP A 80 -17.79 19.83 -6.13
C ASP A 80 -18.72 19.66 -4.91
N PRO A 81 -20.01 19.34 -5.14
CA PRO A 81 -21.01 19.33 -4.07
C PRO A 81 -20.73 18.35 -2.92
N ILE A 82 -19.95 17.29 -3.14
CA ILE A 82 -19.61 16.33 -2.08
C ILE A 82 -18.39 16.84 -1.32
N SER A 83 -17.33 17.22 -2.02
CA SER A 83 -16.13 17.79 -1.40
C SER A 83 -16.44 19.01 -0.53
N MET A 84 -17.34 19.89 -0.99
CA MET A 84 -17.71 21.08 -0.21
C MET A 84 -18.46 20.73 1.09
N LYS A 85 -19.25 19.65 1.10
CA LYS A 85 -19.87 19.14 2.34
C LYS A 85 -18.85 18.60 3.34
N PHE A 86 -17.79 17.94 2.85
CA PHE A 86 -16.69 17.49 3.71
C PHE A 86 -15.98 18.69 4.33
N ILE A 87 -15.58 19.66 3.50
CA ILE A 87 -14.84 20.84 3.94
C ILE A 87 -15.66 21.65 4.94
N GLU A 88 -16.97 21.77 4.75
CA GLU A 88 -17.85 22.47 5.68
C GLU A 88 -17.89 21.82 7.07
N LEU A 89 -17.84 20.49 7.16
CA LEU A 89 -17.82 19.77 8.45
C LEU A 89 -16.48 19.81 9.18
N LEU A 90 -15.40 20.17 8.49
CA LEU A 90 -14.05 20.26 9.07
C LEU A 90 -13.69 21.68 9.53
N LYS A 91 -14.57 22.66 9.29
CA LYS A 91 -14.44 24.03 9.80
C LYS A 91 -14.94 24.13 11.24
#